data_AF-A0A8J2X317-F1
#
_entry.id   AF-A0A8J2X317-F1
#
_cell.length_a   1.000
_cell.length_b   1.000
_cell.length_c   1.000
_cell.angle_alpha   90.00
_cell.angle_beta   90.00
_cell.angle_gamma   90.00
#
_symmetry.space_group_name_H-M   'P 1'
#
loop_
_entity.id
_entity.type
_entity.pdbx_description
1 polymer ?
#
loop_
_entity_poly.entity_id
_entity_poly.type
_entity_poly.pdbx_seq_one_letter_code
_entity_poly.pdbx_strand_id
1 'polypeptide(L)'
;YGHISTWETGGVTDMDELFEDASSFNEDISAWDTSGVTSMADMFKEASSFNQDIGDWAVDSVTDMSYMFADSAFNQDLGWCVDDDVDLYYSFSGTPCESTSCGVVQ
;
A
#
# COMPACT_ATOMS: atom_id res chain seq x y z
N TYR A 1 -4.61 -16.17 16.78
CA TYR A 1 -4.49 -14.87 16.11
C TYR A 1 -5.84 -14.56 15.49
N GLY A 2 -6.35 -13.33 15.67
CA GLY A 2 -7.64 -12.92 15.12
C GLY A 2 -7.59 -12.84 13.59
N HIS A 3 -8.73 -12.49 13.00
CA HIS A 3 -8.77 -12.12 11.59
C HIS A 3 -7.79 -10.97 11.33
N ILE A 4 -7.17 -10.92 10.15
CA ILE A 4 -6.12 -9.94 9.84
C ILE A 4 -6.62 -8.49 9.93
N SER A 5 -7.91 -8.28 9.66
CA SER A 5 -8.59 -6.99 9.81
C SER A 5 -8.68 -6.47 11.26
N THR A 6 -8.34 -7.29 12.27
CA THR A 6 -8.39 -6.91 13.69
C THR A 6 -7.01 -6.86 14.34
N TRP A 7 -5.95 -6.77 13.54
CA TRP A 7 -4.60 -6.67 14.07
C TRP A 7 -4.31 -5.24 14.53
N GLU A 8 -3.62 -5.12 15.66
CA GLU A 8 -3.18 -3.83 16.21
C GLU A 8 -1.85 -3.45 15.55
N THR A 9 -1.88 -2.57 14.55
CA THR A 9 -0.71 -2.19 13.74
C THR A 9 -0.08 -0.85 14.13
N GLY A 10 -0.64 -0.09 15.06
CA GLY A 10 -0.19 1.27 15.39
C GLY A 10 1.23 1.39 16.00
N GLY A 11 1.91 0.27 16.25
CA GLY A 11 3.32 0.24 16.65
C GLY A 11 4.29 -0.18 15.54
N VAL A 12 3.78 -0.46 14.34
CA VAL A 12 4.57 -0.91 13.19
C VAL A 12 5.11 0.30 12.44
N THR A 13 6.41 0.30 12.18
CA THR A 13 7.10 1.35 11.42
C THR A 13 7.53 0.90 10.03
N ASP A 14 7.56 -0.40 9.80
CA ASP A 14 8.10 -1.03 8.59
C ASP A 14 7.09 -2.10 8.16
N MET A 15 6.52 -1.93 6.96
CA MET A 15 5.58 -2.85 6.34
C MET A 15 6.13 -3.40 5.02
N ASP A 16 7.44 -3.36 4.82
CA ASP A 16 8.09 -3.80 3.59
C ASP A 16 7.79 -5.29 3.33
N GLU A 17 7.55 -5.62 2.05
CA GLU A 17 7.37 -6.98 1.53
C GLU A 17 6.26 -7.81 2.22
N LEU A 18 5.39 -7.20 3.04
CA LEU A 18 4.46 -7.94 3.92
C LEU A 18 3.52 -8.89 3.16
N PHE A 19 3.14 -8.52 1.94
CA PHE A 19 2.32 -9.31 1.03
C PHE A 19 2.94 -9.45 -0.37
N GLU A 20 4.28 -9.37 -0.47
CA GLU A 20 4.97 -9.68 -1.72
C GLU A 20 4.63 -11.13 -2.15
N ASP A 21 4.37 -11.31 -3.45
CA ASP A 21 3.98 -12.60 -4.07
C ASP A 21 2.70 -13.25 -3.48
N ALA A 22 1.94 -12.52 -2.66
CA ALA A 22 0.71 -13.01 -2.06
C ALA A 22 -0.46 -12.98 -3.07
N SER A 23 -0.31 -13.70 -4.17
CA SER A 23 -1.20 -13.72 -5.34
C SER A 23 -2.68 -13.95 -5.06
N SER A 24 -3.03 -14.56 -3.91
CA SER A 24 -4.42 -14.82 -3.50
C SER A 24 -4.93 -13.90 -2.38
N PHE A 25 -4.08 -13.01 -1.86
CA PHE A 25 -4.44 -12.10 -0.79
C PHE A 25 -5.35 -10.99 -1.31
N ASN A 26 -6.50 -10.81 -0.66
CA ASN A 26 -7.45 -9.74 -0.93
C ASN A 26 -8.37 -9.49 0.28
N GLU A 27 -7.84 -9.70 1.48
CA GLU A 27 -8.59 -9.51 2.72
C GLU A 27 -8.66 -8.03 3.09
N ASP A 28 -9.76 -7.62 3.72
CA ASP A 28 -9.94 -6.23 4.16
C ASP A 28 -8.96 -5.88 5.29
N ILE A 29 -8.14 -4.86 5.01
CA ILE A 29 -7.14 -4.27 5.91
C ILE A 29 -7.27 -2.74 5.99
N SER A 30 -8.41 -2.20 5.55
CA SER A 30 -8.70 -0.76 5.57
C SER A 30 -8.63 -0.16 6.98
N ALA A 31 -8.89 -0.99 8.01
CA ALA A 31 -8.88 -0.60 9.42
C ALA A 31 -7.47 -0.58 10.07
N TRP A 32 -6.41 -0.89 9.34
CA TRP A 32 -5.05 -0.84 9.89
C TRP A 32 -4.62 0.59 10.19
N ASP A 33 -3.99 0.77 11.36
CA ASP A 33 -3.34 2.02 11.73
C ASP A 33 -1.93 2.04 11.11
N THR A 34 -1.73 2.88 10.09
CA THR A 34 -0.45 3.09 9.40
C THR A 34 0.24 4.40 9.81
N SER A 35 -0.28 5.13 10.80
CA SER A 35 0.20 6.47 11.15
C SER A 35 1.66 6.53 11.60
N GLY A 36 2.23 5.41 12.05
CA GLY A 36 3.63 5.29 12.44
C GLY A 36 4.54 4.66 11.37
N VAL A 37 3.99 4.27 10.22
CA VAL A 37 4.73 3.56 9.16
C VAL A 37 5.60 4.54 8.38
N THR A 38 6.85 4.16 8.17
CA THR A 38 7.84 4.93 7.41
C THR A 38 8.22 4.26 6.09
N SER A 39 8.00 2.95 5.95
CA SER A 39 8.34 2.19 4.74
C SER A 39 7.25 1.18 4.40
N MET A 40 6.87 1.14 3.12
CA MET A 40 5.88 0.22 2.53
C MET A 40 6.41 -0.37 1.20
N ALA A 41 7.73 -0.52 1.08
CA ALA A 41 8.39 -0.97 -0.14
C ALA A 41 7.94 -2.40 -0.49
N ASP A 42 7.64 -2.64 -1.77
CA ASP A 42 7.23 -3.94 -2.31
C ASP A 42 6.01 -4.59 -1.61
N MET A 43 5.27 -3.87 -0.75
CA MET A 43 4.28 -4.45 0.18
C MET A 43 3.22 -5.33 -0.51
N PHE A 44 2.74 -4.95 -1.69
CA PHE A 44 1.75 -5.69 -2.51
C PHE A 44 2.29 -6.05 -3.90
N LYS A 45 3.60 -6.09 -4.06
CA LYS A 45 4.20 -6.49 -5.33
C LYS A 45 3.81 -7.93 -5.67
N GLU A 46 3.41 -8.13 -6.93
CA GLU A 46 2.90 -9.40 -7.45
C GLU A 46 1.66 -9.96 -6.69
N ALA A 47 1.00 -9.15 -5.85
CA ALA A 47 -0.25 -9.49 -5.17
C ALA A 47 -1.44 -9.38 -6.14
N SER A 48 -1.47 -10.28 -7.12
CA SER A 48 -2.39 -10.26 -8.28
C SER A 48 -3.89 -10.30 -7.97
N SER A 49 -4.31 -10.58 -6.72
CA SER A 49 -5.72 -10.51 -6.31
C SER A 49 -6.04 -9.29 -5.45
N PHE A 50 -5.04 -8.56 -4.95
CA PHE A 50 -5.26 -7.48 -3.99
C PHE A 50 -5.85 -6.24 -4.69
N ASN A 51 -7.03 -5.82 -4.23
CA ASN A 51 -7.71 -4.63 -4.75
C ASN A 51 -8.70 -4.06 -3.72
N GLN A 52 -8.29 -4.04 -2.44
CA GLN A 52 -9.09 -3.45 -1.37
C GLN A 52 -8.92 -1.93 -1.31
N ASP A 53 -9.95 -1.24 -0.83
CA ASP A 53 -9.88 0.19 -0.57
C ASP A 53 -9.05 0.44 0.70
N ILE A 54 -7.95 1.17 0.52
CA ILE A 54 -7.01 1.56 1.58
C ILE A 54 -6.75 3.08 1.57
N GLY A 55 -7.65 3.86 0.95
CA GLY A 55 -7.50 5.31 0.89
C GLY A 55 -7.50 5.99 2.27
N ASP A 56 -8.10 5.34 3.27
CA ASP A 56 -8.14 5.82 4.66
C ASP A 56 -6.81 5.66 5.43
N TRP A 57 -5.79 5.03 4.84
CA TRP A 57 -4.48 4.91 5.47
C TRP A 57 -3.78 6.26 5.64
N ALA A 58 -3.19 6.46 6.81
CA ALA A 58 -2.33 7.60 7.08
C ALA A 58 -0.93 7.33 6.51
N VAL A 59 -0.55 8.08 5.48
CA VAL A 59 0.73 7.90 4.77
C VAL A 59 1.69 9.09 4.91
N ASP A 60 1.34 10.08 5.75
CA ASP A 60 2.12 11.32 5.91
C ASP A 60 3.56 11.10 6.44
N SER A 61 3.82 9.94 7.04
CA SER A 61 5.15 9.59 7.58
C SER A 61 5.96 8.65 6.69
N VAL A 62 5.37 8.16 5.60
CA VAL A 62 6.00 7.20 4.70
C VAL A 62 6.99 7.91 3.80
N THR A 63 8.19 7.35 3.66
CA THR A 63 9.24 7.88 2.78
C THR A 63 9.58 6.96 1.61
N ASP A 64 9.20 5.69 1.69
CA ASP A 64 9.46 4.69 0.65
C ASP A 64 8.21 3.87 0.38
N MET A 65 7.75 3.90 -0.87
CA MET A 65 6.66 3.10 -1.41
C MET A 65 7.11 2.46 -2.74
N SER A 66 8.41 2.33 -2.97
CA SER A 66 8.94 1.79 -4.22
C SER A 66 8.38 0.38 -4.45
N TYR A 67 7.97 0.12 -5.70
CA TYR A 67 7.33 -1.13 -6.12
C TYR A 67 6.07 -1.57 -5.34
N MET A 68 5.48 -0.73 -4.50
CA MET A 68 4.41 -1.11 -3.56
C MET A 68 3.29 -1.93 -4.20
N PHE A 69 2.83 -1.60 -5.40
CA PHE A 69 1.77 -2.31 -6.13
C PHE A 69 2.28 -2.94 -7.43
N ALA A 70 3.59 -3.04 -7.65
CA ALA A 70 4.14 -3.49 -8.93
C ALA A 70 3.57 -4.87 -9.33
N ASP A 71 3.09 -4.99 -10.57
CA ASP A 71 2.47 -6.20 -11.13
C ASP A 71 1.27 -6.75 -10.32
N SER A 72 0.58 -5.89 -9.58
CA SER A 72 -0.67 -6.21 -8.87
C SER A 72 -1.93 -5.86 -9.69
N ALA A 73 -3.09 -6.31 -9.24
CA ALA A 73 -4.38 -5.95 -9.83
C ALA A 73 -5.00 -4.66 -9.24
N PHE A 74 -4.22 -3.89 -8.47
CA PHE A 74 -4.70 -2.75 -7.72
C PHE A 74 -5.26 -1.64 -8.62
N ASN A 75 -6.46 -1.15 -8.31
CA ASN A 75 -7.17 -0.15 -9.12
C ASN A 75 -8.15 0.69 -8.29
N GLN A 76 -7.82 0.98 -7.03
CA GLN A 76 -8.64 1.85 -6.17
C GLN A 76 -8.14 3.30 -6.22
N ASP A 77 -9.04 4.23 -5.90
CA ASP A 77 -8.68 5.62 -5.63
C ASP A 77 -8.16 5.73 -4.19
N LEU A 78 -6.88 6.05 -4.05
CA LEU A 78 -6.19 6.19 -2.78
C LEU A 78 -6.44 7.55 -2.13
N GLY A 79 -6.64 8.60 -2.93
CA GLY A 79 -6.74 9.98 -2.42
C GLY A 79 -5.54 10.45 -1.57
N TRP A 80 -4.40 9.75 -1.65
CA TRP A 80 -3.23 10.04 -0.84
C TRP A 80 -2.50 11.29 -1.32
N CYS A 81 -2.10 12.13 -0.37
CA CYS A 81 -1.16 13.23 -0.58
C CYS A 81 0.16 12.83 0.07
N VAL A 82 1.22 12.68 -0.73
CA VAL A 82 2.55 12.30 -0.26
C VAL A 82 3.52 13.46 -0.44
N ASP A 83 4.61 13.49 0.33
CA ASP A 83 5.66 14.51 0.14
C ASP A 83 6.40 14.32 -1.21
N ASP A 84 6.96 15.39 -1.75
CA ASP A 84 7.77 15.38 -2.98
C ASP A 84 8.98 14.41 -2.87
N ASP A 85 9.50 14.20 -1.66
CA ASP A 85 10.65 13.32 -1.39
C ASP A 85 10.28 11.84 -1.22
N VAL A 86 8.99 11.45 -1.32
CA VAL A 86 8.56 10.04 -1.21
C VAL A 86 8.95 9.25 -2.45
N ASP A 87 9.63 8.11 -2.25
CA ASP A 87 10.03 7.23 -3.35
C ASP A 87 8.82 6.43 -3.87
N LEU A 88 8.34 6.81 -5.06
CA LEU A 88 7.29 6.12 -5.82
C LEU A 88 7.84 5.33 -7.01
N TYR A 89 9.13 4.98 -7.01
CA TYR A 89 9.77 4.30 -8.12
C TYR A 89 9.08 2.96 -8.42
N TYR A 90 8.49 2.88 -9.61
CA TYR A 90 7.72 1.73 -10.09
C TYR A 90 6.58 1.24 -9.18
N SER A 91 6.12 2.06 -8.24
CA SER A 91 5.06 1.67 -7.29
C SER A 91 3.80 1.16 -7.98
N PHE A 92 3.47 1.69 -9.17
CA PHE A 92 2.29 1.33 -9.94
C PHE A 92 2.61 0.59 -11.25
N SER A 93 3.87 0.19 -11.46
CA SER A 93 4.28 -0.49 -12.69
C SER A 93 3.48 -1.77 -12.90
N GLY A 94 2.89 -1.96 -14.09
CA GLY A 94 2.15 -3.18 -14.41
C GLY A 94 0.76 -3.26 -13.76
N THR A 95 0.30 -2.21 -13.08
CA THR A 95 -1.05 -2.15 -12.51
C THR A 95 -2.06 -1.53 -13.49
N PRO A 96 -3.37 -1.76 -13.29
CA PRO A 96 -4.42 -1.07 -14.03
C PRO A 96 -4.53 0.44 -13.76
N CYS A 97 -3.99 0.95 -12.64
CA CYS A 97 -4.01 2.37 -12.30
C CYS A 97 -2.58 2.93 -12.14
N GLU A 98 -2.24 3.94 -12.92
CA GLU A 98 -1.03 4.73 -12.69
C GLU A 98 -1.23 5.71 -11.53
N SER A 99 -0.17 6.22 -10.90
CA SER A 99 -0.22 7.06 -9.68
C SER A 99 -1.29 8.16 -9.70
N THR A 100 -1.31 8.99 -10.75
CA THR A 100 -2.30 10.07 -10.93
C THR A 100 -3.73 9.60 -11.17
N SER A 101 -3.92 8.35 -11.61
CA SER A 101 -5.23 7.74 -11.81
C SER A 101 -5.75 6.99 -10.57
N CYS A 102 -4.84 6.56 -9.69
CA CYS A 102 -5.19 6.06 -8.35
C CYS A 102 -5.29 7.20 -7.32
N GLY A 103 -5.29 8.47 -7.73
CA GLY A 103 -5.46 9.61 -6.81
C GLY A 103 -4.26 9.93 -5.91
N VAL A 104 -3.07 9.40 -6.21
CA VAL A 104 -1.84 9.78 -5.51
C VAL A 104 -1.31 11.09 -6.08
N VAL A 105 -1.15 12.09 -5.22
CA VAL A 105 -0.58 13.40 -5.55
C VAL A 105 0.64 13.70 -4.69
N GLN A 106 1.65 14.30 -5.33
CA GLN A 106 2.78 14.96 -4.68
C GLN A 106 2.44 16.45 -4.49
#